data_AF-A0A2V8VRY3-F1
#
_entry.id   AF-A0A2V8VRY3-F1
#
_cell.length_a   1.000
_cell.length_b   1.000
_cell.length_c   1.000
_cell.angle_alpha   90.00
_cell.angle_beta   90.00
_cell.angle_gamma   90.00
#
_symmetry.space_group_name_H-M   'P 1'
#
loop_
_entity.id
_entity.type
_entity.pdbx_description
1 polymer ?
#
loop_
_entity_poly.entity_id
_entity_poly.type
_entity_poly.pdbx_seq_one_letter_code
_entity_poly.pdbx_strand_id
1 'polypeptide(L)'
;MISPLDLERDFSLTHGNIFQGDMTLDQLFFMRPVPGYADYRTPVRGLYMCGACTHPGGGVMGAAGRNAAREILRDRRRGRLS
;
A
#
# COMPACT_ATOMS: atom_id res chain seq x y z
N MET A 1 -0.54 24.05 -13.19
CA MET A 1 -1.03 22.68 -13.52
C MET A 1 0.16 21.77 -13.36
N ILE A 2 0.01 20.63 -12.67
CA ILE A 2 1.09 19.67 -12.43
C ILE A 2 1.00 18.61 -13.54
N SER A 3 2.12 18.32 -14.21
CA SER A 3 2.21 17.29 -15.24
C SER A 3 2.60 15.91 -14.66
N PRO A 4 2.40 14.80 -15.39
CA PRO A 4 2.89 13.49 -14.95
C PRO A 4 4.40 13.45 -14.67
N LEU A 5 5.21 14.21 -15.43
CA LEU A 5 6.65 14.32 -15.20
C LEU A 5 6.98 15.04 -13.88
N ASP A 6 6.19 16.05 -13.53
CA ASP A 6 6.32 16.74 -12.24
C ASP A 6 5.94 15.81 -11.08
N LEU A 7 4.91 14.97 -11.26
CA LEU A 7 4.53 13.96 -10.26
C LEU A 7 5.65 12.94 -10.00
N GLU A 8 6.33 12.51 -11.06
CA GLU A 8 7.46 11.58 -10.94
C GLU A 8 8.66 12.22 -10.25
N ARG A 9 9.00 13.47 -10.60
CA ARG A 9 10.16 14.19 -10.06
C ARG A 9 9.96 14.64 -8.61
N ASP A 10 8.80 15.22 -8.31
CA ASP A 10 8.59 15.91 -7.04
C ASP A 10 8.03 14.97 -5.96
N PHE A 11 7.27 13.95 -6.37
CA PHE A 11 6.57 13.03 -5.45
C PHE A 11 7.00 11.57 -5.59
N SER A 12 7.99 11.28 -6.45
CA SER A 12 8.45 9.91 -6.72
C SER A 12 7.34 8.96 -7.16
N LEU A 13 6.32 9.50 -7.85
CA LEU A 13 5.24 8.71 -8.43
C LEU A 13 5.66 8.28 -9.84
N THR A 14 6.27 7.10 -9.96
CA THR A 14 6.71 6.55 -11.25
C THR A 14 5.58 6.59 -12.29
N HIS A 15 5.86 7.08 -13.49
CA HIS A 15 4.90 7.32 -14.57
C HIS A 15 3.75 8.29 -14.20
N GLY A 16 3.90 9.07 -13.13
CA GLY A 16 2.89 10.01 -12.65
C GLY A 16 1.60 9.37 -12.14
N ASN A 17 1.63 8.07 -11.79
CA ASN A 17 0.43 7.36 -11.34
C ASN A 17 0.19 7.56 -9.84
N ILE A 18 -0.86 8.32 -9.49
CA ILE A 18 -1.24 8.61 -8.09
C ILE A 18 -1.66 7.36 -7.29
N PHE A 19 -2.03 6.28 -7.98
CA PHE A 19 -2.35 5.01 -7.35
C PHE A 19 -1.09 4.16 -7.09
N GLN A 20 0.10 4.63 -7.49
CA GLN A 20 1.37 3.92 -7.33
C GLN A 20 1.34 2.53 -8.00
N GLY A 21 0.79 2.48 -9.21
CA GLY A 21 0.58 1.28 -10.01
C GLY A 21 -0.84 1.23 -10.57
N ASP A 22 -1.02 0.61 -11.73
CA ASP A 22 -2.31 0.58 -12.42
C ASP A 22 -3.38 -0.18 -11.63
N MET A 23 -4.64 0.20 -11.84
CA MET A 23 -5.82 -0.45 -11.27
C MET A 23 -6.48 -1.37 -12.31
N THR A 24 -5.70 -2.28 -12.86
CA THR A 24 -6.22 -3.36 -13.71
C THR A 24 -7.08 -4.33 -12.89
N LEU A 25 -7.86 -5.20 -13.55
CA LEU A 25 -8.79 -6.11 -12.89
C LEU A 25 -8.11 -7.02 -11.85
N ASP A 26 -6.89 -7.46 -12.13
CA ASP A 26 -6.06 -8.23 -11.21
C ASP A 26 -5.56 -7.39 -10.02
N GLN A 27 -5.34 -6.08 -10.22
CA GLN A 27 -4.87 -5.15 -9.19
C GLN A 27 -5.99 -4.53 -8.33
N LEU A 28 -7.27 -4.72 -8.68
CA LEU A 28 -8.40 -4.15 -7.94
C LEU A 28 -8.68 -4.80 -6.57
N PHE A 29 -8.10 -5.98 -6.31
CA PHE A 29 -8.42 -6.76 -5.10
C PHE A 29 -7.16 -7.12 -4.29
N PHE A 30 -6.98 -8.40 -3.96
CA PHE A 30 -5.99 -8.89 -3.00
C PHE A 30 -4.62 -9.16 -3.62
N MET A 31 -4.40 -8.81 -4.89
CA MET A 31 -3.10 -8.99 -5.54
C MET A 31 -2.17 -7.78 -5.36
N ARG A 32 -2.62 -6.71 -4.68
CA ARG A 32 -1.81 -5.53 -4.36
C ARG A 32 -1.09 -5.66 -3.01
N PRO A 33 0.22 -5.33 -2.93
CA PRO A 33 1.10 -4.92 -4.03
C PRO A 33 1.60 -6.09 -4.89
N VAL A 34 1.65 -7.29 -4.28
CA VAL A 34 1.90 -8.59 -4.93
C VAL A 34 1.09 -9.66 -4.20
N PRO A 35 0.74 -10.78 -4.85
CA PRO A 35 0.03 -11.88 -4.20
C PRO A 35 0.73 -12.35 -2.92
N GLY A 36 -0.03 -12.56 -1.85
CA GLY A 36 0.50 -13.01 -0.55
C GLY A 36 0.86 -11.90 0.44
N TYR A 37 0.84 -10.63 0.03
CA TYR A 37 1.13 -9.48 0.89
C TYR A 37 -0.05 -8.49 1.04
N ALA A 38 -1.26 -8.96 0.74
CA ALA A 38 -2.51 -8.22 0.91
C ALA A 38 -2.85 -7.94 2.39
N ASP A 39 -2.17 -8.61 3.30
CA ASP A 39 -2.27 -8.44 4.75
C ASP A 39 -1.33 -7.35 5.29
N TYR A 40 -0.75 -6.54 4.41
CA TYR A 40 0.11 -5.39 4.73
C TYR A 40 1.45 -5.77 5.36
N ARG A 41 1.75 -7.06 5.58
CA ARG A 41 3.05 -7.50 6.09
C ARG A 41 4.07 -7.49 4.97
N THR A 42 5.35 -7.49 5.32
CA THR A 42 6.46 -7.71 4.38
C THR A 42 7.30 -8.90 4.84
N PRO A 43 8.23 -9.40 4.00
CA PRO A 43 9.21 -10.41 4.44
C PRO A 43 10.07 -9.93 5.61
N VAL A 44 10.20 -8.61 5.79
CA VAL A 44 10.98 -8.00 6.86
C VAL A 44 10.10 -7.89 8.11
N ARG A 45 10.51 -8.58 9.18
CA ARG A 45 9.77 -8.59 10.44
C ARG A 45 9.62 -7.17 10.99
N GLY A 46 8.39 -6.78 11.29
CA GLY A 46 8.06 -5.45 11.83
C GLY A 46 7.90 -4.35 10.79
N LEU A 47 8.14 -4.64 9.50
CA LEU A 47 7.88 -3.71 8.41
C LEU A 47 6.52 -4.04 7.77
N TYR A 48 5.68 -3.01 7.67
CA TYR A 48 4.34 -3.08 7.10
C TYR A 48 4.21 -2.07 5.96
N MET A 49 3.43 -2.40 4.95
CA MET A 49 3.11 -1.50 3.86
C MET A 49 1.80 -0.80 4.13
N CYS A 50 1.73 0.49 3.83
CA CYS A 50 0.48 1.24 3.83
C CYS A 50 0.55 2.30 2.72
N GLY A 51 -0.52 2.44 1.96
CA GLY A 51 -0.60 3.47 0.94
C GLY A 51 -1.41 3.05 -0.28
N ALA A 52 -1.30 3.85 -1.34
CA ALA A 52 -2.05 3.65 -2.57
C ALA A 52 -1.66 2.36 -3.33
N CYS A 53 -0.44 1.89 -3.14
CA CYS A 53 0.05 0.63 -3.66
C CYS A 53 -0.51 -0.61 -2.94
N THR A 54 -1.20 -0.45 -1.81
CA THR A 54 -1.77 -1.57 -1.02
C THR A 54 -3.29 -1.69 -1.20
N HIS A 55 -3.83 -2.87 -0.94
CA HIS A 55 -5.29 -3.07 -0.90
C HIS A 55 -5.97 -2.03 0.02
N PRO A 56 -7.18 -1.53 -0.26
CA PRO A 56 -8.04 -1.74 -1.44
C PRO A 56 -7.69 -0.86 -2.65
N GLY A 57 -6.58 -0.13 -2.61
CA GLY A 57 -6.19 0.84 -3.63
C GLY A 57 -6.01 2.25 -3.05
N GLY A 58 -5.50 3.16 -3.89
CA GLY A 58 -5.25 4.55 -3.53
C GLY A 58 -6.48 5.45 -3.50
N GLY A 59 -6.28 6.66 -2.99
CA GLY A 59 -7.32 7.68 -2.78
C GLY A 59 -7.35 8.22 -1.34
N VAL A 60 -8.21 9.19 -1.08
CA VAL A 60 -8.32 9.88 0.23
C VAL A 60 -9.15 9.08 1.26
N MET A 61 -9.47 7.82 0.96
CA MET A 61 -10.34 6.98 1.80
C MET A 61 -9.70 6.48 3.11
N GLY A 62 -8.36 6.51 3.24
CA GLY A 62 -7.65 6.09 4.46
C GLY A 62 -7.75 4.59 4.81
N ALA A 63 -8.41 3.78 3.98
CA ALA A 63 -8.69 2.36 4.24
C ALA A 63 -7.41 1.53 4.40
N ALA A 64 -6.42 1.72 3.51
CA ALA A 64 -5.13 1.04 3.58
C ALA A 64 -4.41 1.31 4.92
N GLY A 65 -4.39 2.57 5.38
CA GLY A 65 -3.79 2.94 6.66
C GLY A 65 -4.51 2.29 7.85
N ARG A 66 -5.85 2.31 7.86
CA ARG A 66 -6.66 1.65 8.90
C ARG A 66 -6.40 0.15 8.95
N ASN A 67 -6.29 -0.50 7.79
CA ASN A 67 -6.09 -1.94 7.70
C ASN A 67 -4.66 -2.34 8.12
N ALA A 68 -3.63 -1.62 7.67
CA ALA A 68 -2.25 -1.81 8.11
C ALA A 68 -2.14 -1.66 9.63
N ALA A 69 -2.73 -0.60 10.21
CA ALA A 69 -2.76 -0.40 11.66
C ALA A 69 -3.45 -1.56 12.40
N ARG A 70 -4.54 -2.10 11.86
CA ARG A 70 -5.23 -3.27 12.43
C ARG A 70 -4.32 -4.50 12.48
N GLU A 71 -3.55 -4.76 11.42
CA GLU A 71 -2.63 -5.89 11.35
C GLU A 71 -1.41 -5.71 12.27
N ILE A 72 -0.87 -4.49 12.36
CA ILE A 72 0.17 -4.14 13.35
C ILE A 72 -0.31 -4.42 14.77
N LEU A 73 -1.51 -3.96 15.13
CA LEU A 73 -2.07 -4.18 16.47
C LEU A 73 -2.35 -5.67 16.75
N ARG A 74 -2.72 -6.44 15.72
CA ARG A 74 -2.89 -7.90 15.84
C ARG A 74 -1.56 -8.60 16.12
N ASP A 75 -0.50 -8.22 15.41
CA ASP A 75 0.82 -8.83 15.59
C ASP A 75 1.46 -8.42 16.92
N ARG A 76 1.23 -7.19 17.39
CA ARG A 76 1.61 -6.76 18.75
C ARG A 76 0.96 -7.64 19.81
N ARG A 77 -0.35 -7.87 19.70
CA ARG A 77 -1.08 -8.75 20.64
C ARG A 77 -0.63 -10.21 20.58
N ARG A 78 -0.13 -10.67 19.43
CA ARG A 78 0.36 -12.04 19.22
C ARG A 78 1.84 -12.24 19.57
N GLY A 79 2.53 -11.21 20.08
CA GLY A 79 3.96 -11.29 20.41
C GLY A 79 4.87 -11.47 19.18
N ARG A 80 4.39 -11.16 17.97
CA ARG A 80 5.17 -11.33 16.72
C ARG A 80 6.18 -10.20 16.49
N LEU A 81 6.08 -9.13 17.27
CA LEU A 81 6.89 -7.92 17.17
C LEU A 81 7.96 -7.79 18.26
N SER A 82 8.00 -8.72 19.23
CA SER A 82 9.08 -8.83 20.23
C SER A 82 10.22 -9.70 19.73
#